data_AF-A0A1Y4SCH4-F1
#
_entry.id   AF-A0A1Y4SCH4-F1
#
_cell.length_a   1.000
_cell.length_b   1.000
_cell.length_c   1.000
_cell.angle_alpha   90.00
_cell.angle_beta   90.00
_cell.angle_gamma   90.00
#
_symmetry.space_group_name_H-M   'P 1'
#
loop_
_entity.id
_entity.type
_entity.pdbx_description
1 polymer ?
#
loop_
_entity_poly.entity_id
_entity_poly.type
_entity_poly.pdbx_seq_one_letter_code
_entity_poly.pdbx_strand_id
1 'polypeptide(L)'
;MGVIQWFQENVFSNTLMMVFLIAVIGYLVGSIKICGLELGTAGILLVALVFGHFGVEIPDLVRELGLICFVTSVGFIAGPKFFRNFKSNAGSYILLGVLVIAAGALTCVAVIRIFGIPTDISVGMMTGALTSTPGLAAALEATGSDAASVGYGIAYPFGVVGVVLFVQLVPKILKVDMAAERERFEAAAGVEVEEYHKTKKEELFYADSMGFFPFSLAIAFGIILAKIEIPLPGGAVFALGTSGGPLIAGLILGHFGHFGRLSVQVEKHVLECLREFGLALFLLGAGAQAGAGFVEILKEHGVLLFLYGALMTLIPMFIGYFFAVKVLHLNLFNTLGSICGGMTSTPALGTLIRVAETDDVASAYAATYPIALVSVVLASQFIGIFL
;
A
#
# COMPACT_ATOMS: atom_id res chain seq x y z
N MET A 1 -37.28 25.22 -9.56
CA MET A 1 -35.86 24.79 -9.51
C MET A 1 -35.31 24.78 -10.92
N GLY A 2 -34.21 25.51 -11.17
CA GLY A 2 -33.54 25.45 -12.47
C GLY A 2 -32.83 24.10 -12.65
N VAL A 3 -32.70 23.62 -13.89
CA VAL A 3 -32.03 22.34 -14.21
C VAL A 3 -30.63 22.26 -13.61
N ILE A 4 -29.88 23.37 -13.62
CA ILE A 4 -28.52 23.47 -13.03
C ILE A 4 -28.55 23.25 -11.51
N GLN A 5 -29.50 23.90 -10.83
CA GLN A 5 -29.63 23.80 -9.38
C GLN A 5 -30.09 22.41 -8.95
N TRP A 6 -31.02 21.80 -9.70
CA TRP A 6 -31.42 20.41 -9.50
C TRP A 6 -30.24 19.45 -9.68
N PHE A 7 -29.39 19.67 -10.69
CA PHE A 7 -28.21 18.84 -10.94
C PHE A 7 -27.16 18.97 -9.83
N GLN A 8 -26.91 20.20 -9.35
CA GLN A 8 -26.03 20.44 -8.20
C GLN A 8 -26.54 19.75 -6.93
N GLU A 9 -27.83 19.89 -6.63
CA GLU A 9 -28.42 19.40 -5.38
C GLU A 9 -28.70 17.89 -5.38
N ASN A 10 -28.86 17.23 -6.54
CA ASN A 10 -29.22 15.81 -6.62
C ASN A 10 -28.12 14.90 -7.18
N VAL A 11 -27.23 15.44 -8.02
CA VAL A 11 -26.20 14.65 -8.71
C VAL A 11 -24.84 14.86 -8.06
N PHE A 12 -24.44 16.12 -7.81
CA PHE A 12 -23.14 16.42 -7.18
C PHE A 12 -23.13 16.27 -5.65
N SER A 13 -24.29 16.27 -5.00
CA SER A 13 -24.40 15.93 -3.57
C SER A 13 -24.34 14.42 -3.31
N ASN A 14 -24.50 13.60 -4.35
CA ASN A 14 -24.56 12.15 -4.21
C ASN A 14 -23.15 11.55 -4.15
N THR A 15 -22.81 10.96 -3.00
CA THR A 15 -21.50 10.32 -2.78
C THR A 15 -21.17 9.25 -3.83
N LEU A 16 -22.13 8.42 -4.23
CA LEU A 16 -21.88 7.37 -5.24
C LEU A 16 -21.54 7.99 -6.59
N MET A 17 -22.25 9.04 -6.99
CA MET A 17 -21.92 9.76 -8.22
C MET A 17 -20.50 10.31 -8.15
N MET A 18 -20.12 10.95 -7.04
CA MET A 18 -18.76 11.47 -6.87
C MET A 18 -17.69 10.37 -6.91
N VAL A 19 -17.93 9.23 -6.26
CA VAL A 19 -17.05 8.06 -6.31
C VAL A 19 -16.81 7.63 -7.76
N PHE A 20 -17.86 7.40 -8.53
CA PHE A 20 -17.71 6.94 -9.91
C PHE A 20 -17.18 8.03 -10.86
N LEU A 21 -17.52 9.30 -10.63
CA LEU A 21 -17.00 10.42 -11.42
C LEU A 21 -15.49 10.59 -11.22
N ILE A 22 -15.02 10.60 -9.97
CA ILE A 22 -13.60 10.66 -9.63
C ILE A 22 -12.88 9.44 -10.20
N ALA A 23 -13.47 8.24 -10.12
CA ALA A 23 -12.87 7.04 -10.70
C ALA A 23 -12.72 7.17 -12.23
N VAL A 24 -13.77 7.60 -12.95
CA VAL A 24 -13.73 7.77 -14.41
C VAL A 24 -12.64 8.77 -14.82
N ILE A 25 -12.64 9.96 -14.22
CA ILE A 25 -11.64 10.99 -14.53
C ILE A 25 -10.24 10.51 -14.10
N GLY A 26 -10.15 9.86 -12.94
CA GLY A 26 -8.92 9.31 -12.39
C GLY A 26 -8.27 8.26 -13.27
N TYR A 27 -9.06 7.33 -13.83
CA TYR A 27 -8.56 6.36 -14.80
C TYR A 27 -8.13 7.03 -16.11
N LEU A 28 -8.89 8.01 -16.59
CA LEU A 28 -8.49 8.76 -17.79
C LEU A 28 -7.16 9.47 -17.58
N VAL A 29 -7.01 10.24 -16.49
CA VAL A 29 -5.77 10.93 -16.12
C VAL A 29 -4.64 9.93 -15.90
N GLY A 30 -4.92 8.83 -15.20
CA GLY A 30 -3.95 7.79 -14.89
C GLY A 30 -3.44 7.02 -16.11
N SER A 31 -4.24 6.92 -17.17
CA SER A 31 -3.89 6.28 -18.44
C SER A 31 -3.04 7.16 -19.37
N ILE A 32 -2.86 8.45 -19.05
CA ILE A 32 -2.03 9.35 -19.86
C ILE A 32 -0.58 8.91 -19.76
N LYS A 33 0.00 8.56 -20.92
CA LYS A 33 1.40 8.16 -21.04
C LYS A 33 2.29 9.38 -21.31
N ILE A 34 3.19 9.68 -20.37
CA ILE A 34 4.22 10.72 -20.51
C ILE A 34 5.57 10.02 -20.47
N CYS A 35 6.36 10.11 -21.55
CA CYS A 35 7.65 9.39 -21.68
C CYS A 35 7.52 7.87 -21.43
N GLY A 36 6.37 7.29 -21.81
CA GLY A 36 6.02 5.90 -21.58
C GLY A 36 5.73 5.53 -20.13
N LEU A 37 5.72 6.49 -19.19
CA LEU A 37 5.27 6.30 -17.81
C LEU A 37 3.79 6.65 -17.73
N GLU A 38 3.05 5.91 -16.91
CA GLU A 38 1.64 6.18 -16.64
C GLU A 38 1.35 5.88 -15.17
N LEU A 39 0.46 6.64 -14.55
CA LEU A 39 0.14 6.48 -13.13
C LEU A 39 -0.79 5.28 -12.89
N GLY A 40 -1.51 4.82 -13.92
CA GLY A 40 -2.52 3.77 -13.77
C GLY A 40 -3.58 4.16 -12.75
N THR A 41 -3.94 3.25 -11.86
CA THR A 41 -4.91 3.49 -10.78
C THR A 41 -4.51 4.63 -9.86
N ALA A 42 -3.21 4.95 -9.70
CA ALA A 42 -2.73 6.08 -8.91
C ALA A 42 -3.21 7.45 -9.42
N GLY A 43 -3.66 7.54 -10.69
CA GLY A 43 -4.32 8.74 -11.21
C GLY A 43 -5.61 9.10 -10.46
N ILE A 44 -6.30 8.10 -9.90
CA ILE A 44 -7.51 8.30 -9.09
C ILE A 44 -7.20 9.09 -7.83
N LEU A 45 -6.05 8.85 -7.19
CA LEU A 45 -5.63 9.62 -6.03
C LEU A 45 -5.44 11.11 -6.35
N LEU A 46 -4.80 11.43 -7.48
CA LEU A 46 -4.57 12.82 -7.86
C LEU A 46 -5.88 13.55 -8.14
N VAL A 47 -6.81 12.91 -8.84
CA VAL A 47 -8.13 13.48 -9.10
C VAL A 47 -8.93 13.60 -7.80
N ALA A 48 -8.92 12.57 -6.95
CA ALA A 48 -9.59 12.60 -5.67
C ALA A 48 -9.04 13.69 -4.75
N LEU A 49 -7.73 13.96 -4.77
CA LEU A 49 -7.10 15.06 -4.05
C LEU A 49 -7.65 16.42 -4.50
N VAL A 50 -7.79 16.63 -5.80
CA VAL A 50 -8.40 17.86 -6.33
C VAL A 50 -9.86 17.99 -5.88
N PHE A 51 -10.63 16.91 -5.96
CA PHE A 51 -12.04 16.91 -5.52
C PHE A 51 -12.17 17.14 -4.00
N GLY A 52 -11.30 16.51 -3.20
CA GLY A 52 -11.23 16.71 -1.76
C GLY A 52 -10.88 18.15 -1.38
N HIS A 53 -10.00 18.81 -2.14
CA HIS A 53 -9.74 20.23 -1.97
C HIS A 53 -10.99 21.10 -2.17
N PHE A 54 -11.87 20.72 -3.10
CA PHE A 54 -13.16 21.39 -3.31
C PHE A 54 -14.26 20.94 -2.32
N GLY A 55 -13.91 20.20 -1.26
CA GLY A 55 -14.82 19.79 -0.19
C GLY A 55 -15.62 18.53 -0.48
N VAL A 56 -15.22 17.72 -1.47
CA VAL A 56 -15.85 16.42 -1.70
C VAL A 56 -15.34 15.42 -0.68
N GLU A 57 -16.22 15.05 0.24
CA GLU A 57 -15.93 14.04 1.26
C GLU A 57 -16.38 12.65 0.79
N ILE A 58 -15.48 11.69 0.96
CA ILE A 58 -15.76 10.28 0.70
C ILE A 58 -15.76 9.55 2.04
N PRO A 59 -16.83 8.78 2.35
CA PRO A 59 -16.91 8.04 3.61
C PRO A 59 -15.72 7.09 3.79
N ASP A 60 -15.20 7.03 5.01
CA ASP A 60 -14.10 6.12 5.39
C ASP A 60 -14.39 4.66 5.02
N LEU A 61 -15.67 4.25 5.11
CA LEU A 61 -16.10 2.91 4.71
C LEU A 61 -15.71 2.55 3.27
N VAL A 62 -15.78 3.50 2.32
CA VAL A 62 -15.40 3.26 0.92
C VAL A 62 -13.88 3.02 0.81
N ARG A 63 -13.09 3.83 1.52
CA ARG A 63 -11.63 3.70 1.59
C ARG A 63 -11.23 2.36 2.20
N GLU A 64 -11.82 2.01 3.34
CA GLU A 64 -11.52 0.79 4.09
C GLU A 64 -11.96 -0.47 3.34
N LEU A 65 -13.13 -0.44 2.72
CA LEU A 65 -13.60 -1.52 1.85
C LEU A 65 -12.66 -1.70 0.65
N GLY A 66 -12.21 -0.60 0.04
CA GLY A 66 -11.22 -0.64 -1.02
C GLY A 66 -9.91 -1.30 -0.56
N LEU A 67 -9.37 -0.83 0.56
CA LEU A 67 -8.11 -1.31 1.12
C LEU A 67 -8.19 -2.80 1.45
N ILE A 68 -9.24 -3.23 2.15
CA ILE A 68 -9.38 -4.62 2.60
C ILE A 68 -9.57 -5.57 1.42
N CYS A 69 -10.34 -5.18 0.40
CA CYS A 69 -10.47 -5.95 -0.84
C CYS A 69 -9.13 -6.09 -1.56
N PHE A 70 -8.37 -4.99 -1.67
CA PHE A 70 -7.06 -4.99 -2.29
C PHE A 70 -6.07 -5.91 -1.56
N VAL A 71 -5.85 -5.68 -0.26
CA VAL A 71 -4.80 -6.38 0.50
C VAL A 71 -5.12 -7.86 0.69
N THR A 72 -6.40 -8.22 0.83
CA THR A 72 -6.82 -9.63 0.93
C THR A 72 -6.54 -10.35 -0.38
N SER A 73 -6.85 -9.70 -1.51
CA SER A 73 -6.59 -10.27 -2.83
C SER A 73 -5.09 -10.49 -3.05
N VAL A 74 -4.27 -9.50 -2.71
CA VAL A 74 -2.80 -9.61 -2.72
C VAL A 74 -2.33 -10.77 -1.83
N GLY A 75 -2.92 -10.92 -0.65
CA GLY A 75 -2.60 -12.02 0.27
C GLY A 75 -2.85 -13.40 -0.35
N PHE A 76 -4.03 -13.63 -0.92
CA PHE A 76 -4.35 -14.91 -1.59
C PHE A 76 -3.41 -15.20 -2.75
N ILE A 77 -3.15 -14.19 -3.60
CA ILE A 77 -2.26 -14.31 -4.75
C ILE A 77 -0.82 -14.65 -4.31
N ALA A 78 -0.33 -13.99 -3.26
CA ALA A 78 1.03 -14.19 -2.78
C ALA A 78 1.19 -15.48 -1.95
N GLY A 79 0.15 -15.96 -1.27
CA GLY A 79 0.18 -17.05 -0.28
C GLY A 79 0.94 -18.31 -0.71
N PRO A 80 0.62 -18.92 -1.88
CA PRO A 80 1.29 -20.14 -2.35
C PRO A 80 2.82 -20.00 -2.47
N LYS A 81 3.30 -18.85 -2.93
CA LYS A 81 4.73 -18.59 -3.19
C LYS A 81 5.43 -17.96 -1.99
N PHE A 82 4.70 -17.22 -1.17
CA PHE A 82 5.20 -16.48 -0.02
C PHE A 82 5.97 -17.38 0.96
N PHE A 83 5.34 -18.39 1.56
CA PHE A 83 5.98 -19.19 2.62
C PHE A 83 7.21 -19.96 2.14
N ARG A 84 7.22 -20.37 0.87
CA ARG A 84 8.36 -21.05 0.25
C ARG A 84 9.52 -20.10 -0.03
N ASN A 85 9.24 -18.92 -0.59
CA ASN A 85 10.25 -17.90 -0.86
C ASN A 85 10.76 -17.21 0.42
N PHE A 86 9.92 -17.07 1.44
CA PHE A 86 10.26 -16.45 2.71
C PHE A 86 11.43 -17.18 3.38
N LYS A 87 11.44 -18.52 3.39
CA LYS A 87 12.52 -19.27 4.06
C LYS A 87 13.91 -19.03 3.46
N SER A 88 14.00 -18.71 2.16
CA SER A 88 15.29 -18.48 1.50
C SER A 88 15.83 -17.05 1.69
N ASN A 89 14.95 -16.04 1.79
CA ASN A 89 15.33 -14.62 1.77
C ASN A 89 14.74 -13.79 2.93
N ALA A 90 14.17 -14.42 3.96
CA ALA A 90 13.53 -13.75 5.09
C ALA A 90 14.42 -12.67 5.73
N GLY A 91 15.70 -13.00 5.97
CA GLY A 91 16.65 -12.05 6.56
C GLY A 91 16.78 -10.78 5.73
N SER A 92 16.89 -10.92 4.40
CA SER A 92 16.98 -9.80 3.45
C SER A 92 15.72 -8.92 3.50
N TYR A 93 14.53 -9.53 3.52
CA TYR A 93 13.26 -8.78 3.57
C TYR A 93 13.06 -8.05 4.91
N ILE A 94 13.39 -8.70 6.03
CA ILE A 94 13.33 -8.07 7.36
C ILE A 94 14.29 -6.88 7.42
N LEU A 95 15.55 -7.06 7.00
CA LEU A 95 16.54 -5.99 7.01
C LEU A 95 16.11 -4.81 6.13
N LEU A 96 15.54 -5.07 4.95
CA LEU A 96 15.02 -4.01 4.08
C LEU A 96 13.87 -3.24 4.71
N GLY A 97 12.90 -3.94 5.31
CA GLY A 97 11.77 -3.29 5.99
C GLY A 97 12.25 -2.36 7.10
N VAL A 98 13.14 -2.84 7.98
CA VAL A 98 13.70 -2.02 9.07
C VAL A 98 14.54 -0.86 8.52
N LEU A 99 15.39 -1.11 7.51
CA LEU A 99 16.29 -0.08 6.97
C LEU A 99 15.53 1.06 6.28
N VAL A 100 14.51 0.74 5.48
CA VAL A 100 13.68 1.74 4.79
C VAL A 100 13.00 2.64 5.82
N ILE A 101 12.40 2.05 6.86
CA ILE A 101 11.78 2.84 7.92
C ILE A 101 12.81 3.64 8.71
N ALA A 102 13.95 3.05 9.06
CA ALA A 102 15.01 3.76 9.79
C ALA A 102 15.54 4.95 8.97
N ALA A 103 15.71 4.82 7.67
CA ALA A 103 16.10 5.92 6.80
C ALA A 103 15.02 7.02 6.73
N GLY A 104 13.73 6.66 6.70
CA GLY A 104 12.62 7.61 6.75
C GLY A 104 12.57 8.35 8.09
N ALA A 105 12.73 7.62 9.20
CA ALA A 105 12.81 8.15 10.55
C ALA A 105 13.99 9.10 10.74
N LEU A 106 15.19 8.71 10.28
CA LEU A 106 16.36 9.58 10.32
C LEU A 106 16.18 10.86 9.49
N THR A 107 15.52 10.74 8.33
CA THR A 107 15.18 11.91 7.51
C THR A 107 14.18 12.82 8.25
N CYS A 108 13.19 12.25 8.92
CA CYS A 108 12.25 12.99 9.78
C CYS A 108 12.96 13.74 10.91
N VAL A 109 13.82 13.05 11.67
CA VAL A 109 14.61 13.67 12.74
C VAL A 109 15.50 14.79 12.20
N ALA A 110 16.12 14.59 11.04
CA ALA A 110 16.92 15.63 10.39
C ALA A 110 16.07 16.86 10.04
N VAL A 111 14.86 16.66 9.52
CA VAL A 111 13.94 17.76 9.19
C VAL A 111 13.55 18.56 10.44
N ILE A 112 13.20 17.88 11.53
CA ILE A 112 12.87 18.51 12.82
C ILE A 112 14.07 19.32 13.34
N ARG A 113 15.26 18.71 13.40
CA ARG A 113 16.43 19.31 14.07
C ARG A 113 17.12 20.40 13.25
N ILE A 114 17.11 20.29 11.92
CA ILE A 114 17.83 21.23 11.04
C ILE A 114 16.93 22.40 10.65
N PHE A 115 15.66 22.13 10.32
CA PHE A 115 14.75 23.14 9.79
C PHE A 115 13.71 23.63 10.82
N GLY A 116 13.66 23.01 12.02
CA GLY A 116 12.79 23.45 13.10
C GLY A 116 11.30 23.23 12.83
N ILE A 117 10.95 22.28 11.95
CA ILE A 117 9.56 21.93 11.70
C ILE A 117 8.99 21.21 12.93
N PRO A 118 7.77 21.55 13.39
CA PRO A 118 7.13 20.90 14.53
C PRO A 118 7.15 19.36 14.43
N THR A 119 7.38 18.69 15.56
CA THR A 119 7.47 17.23 15.63
C THR A 119 6.16 16.58 15.16
N ASP A 120 5.02 17.08 15.60
CA ASP A 120 3.70 16.55 15.27
C ASP A 120 3.45 16.50 13.76
N ILE A 121 3.69 17.61 13.06
CA ILE A 121 3.61 17.68 11.59
C ILE A 121 4.65 16.76 10.96
N SER A 122 5.90 16.77 11.44
CA SER A 122 7.00 16.02 10.83
C SER A 122 6.82 14.50 10.91
N VAL A 123 6.35 13.99 12.05
CA VAL A 123 6.04 12.57 12.22
C VAL A 123 4.84 12.18 11.34
N GLY A 124 3.84 13.05 11.25
CA GLY A 124 2.76 12.95 10.27
C GLY A 124 3.30 12.82 8.84
N MET A 125 4.18 13.73 8.42
CA MET A 125 4.80 13.70 7.09
C MET A 125 5.60 12.44 6.83
N MET A 126 6.34 11.94 7.82
CA MET A 126 7.06 10.68 7.71
C MET A 126 6.09 9.52 7.42
N THR A 127 5.01 9.42 8.19
CA THR A 127 4.03 8.33 8.03
C THR A 127 3.25 8.46 6.71
N GLY A 128 3.00 9.68 6.23
CA GLY A 128 2.44 9.95 4.90
C GLY A 128 3.41 9.56 3.77
N ALA A 129 4.66 9.99 3.85
CA ALA A 129 5.71 9.68 2.86
C ALA A 129 5.98 8.17 2.75
N LEU A 130 5.88 7.46 3.87
CA LEU A 130 5.99 6.01 3.97
C LEU A 130 4.61 5.32 3.86
N THR A 131 3.56 6.03 3.45
CA THR A 131 2.18 5.57 3.21
C THR A 131 1.55 4.68 4.29
N SER A 132 1.93 4.85 5.56
CA SER A 132 1.55 3.95 6.65
C SER A 132 0.47 4.55 7.56
N THR A 133 -0.77 4.09 7.40
CA THR A 133 -1.90 4.49 8.26
C THR A 133 -1.76 4.04 9.72
N PRO A 134 -1.27 2.81 10.03
CA PRO A 134 -0.95 2.45 11.43
C PRO A 134 0.14 3.36 12.03
N GLY A 135 1.11 3.79 11.21
CA GLY A 135 2.09 4.79 11.62
C GLY A 135 1.44 6.12 12.00
N LEU A 136 0.47 6.60 11.22
CA LEU A 136 -0.28 7.82 11.55
C LEU A 136 -1.04 7.70 12.87
N ALA A 137 -1.72 6.56 13.11
CA ALA A 137 -2.40 6.35 14.39
C ALA A 137 -1.42 6.44 15.57
N ALA A 138 -0.25 5.82 15.44
CA ALA A 138 0.81 5.88 16.44
C ALA A 138 1.39 7.30 16.60
N ALA A 139 1.47 8.08 15.51
CA ALA A 139 1.89 9.48 15.54
C ALA A 139 0.89 10.37 16.28
N LEU A 140 -0.41 10.19 16.02
CA LEU A 140 -1.48 10.92 16.70
C LEU A 140 -1.50 10.64 18.20
N GLU A 141 -1.34 9.37 18.59
CA GLU A 141 -1.24 8.97 19.99
C GLU A 141 0.00 9.56 20.68
N ALA A 142 1.16 9.47 20.04
CA ALA A 142 2.42 9.95 20.59
C ALA A 142 2.47 11.47 20.78
N THR A 143 1.89 12.21 19.84
CA THR A 143 1.97 13.68 19.79
C THR A 143 0.77 14.36 20.43
N GLY A 144 -0.37 13.69 20.53
CA GLY A 144 -1.63 14.27 21.00
C GLY A 144 -2.17 15.41 20.13
N SER A 145 -1.72 15.52 18.87
CA SER A 145 -1.98 16.65 17.98
C SER A 145 -2.53 16.20 16.63
N ASP A 146 -3.64 16.79 16.20
CA ASP A 146 -4.24 16.57 14.88
C ASP A 146 -3.34 17.06 13.73
N ALA A 147 -2.30 17.85 14.04
CA ALA A 147 -1.33 18.30 13.05
C ALA A 147 -0.53 17.13 12.42
N ALA A 148 -0.49 15.96 13.07
CA ALA A 148 0.06 14.75 12.45
C ALA A 148 -0.78 14.29 11.24
N SER A 149 -2.10 14.39 11.29
CA SER A 149 -2.98 14.09 10.15
C SER A 149 -2.76 15.05 8.99
N VAL A 150 -2.52 16.33 9.31
CA VAL A 150 -2.12 17.36 8.35
C VAL A 150 -0.81 16.98 7.67
N GLY A 151 0.23 16.68 8.44
CA GLY A 151 1.52 16.26 7.90
C GLY A 151 1.42 15.02 7.01
N TYR A 152 0.63 14.03 7.42
CA TYR A 152 0.35 12.83 6.64
C TYR A 152 -0.25 13.18 5.28
N GLY A 153 -1.29 14.02 5.24
CA GLY A 153 -1.93 14.45 3.99
C GLY A 153 -0.97 15.14 3.01
N ILE A 154 -0.03 15.96 3.51
CA ILE A 154 0.98 16.63 2.67
C ILE A 154 1.91 15.63 1.99
N ALA A 155 2.40 14.66 2.74
CA ALA A 155 3.46 13.78 2.28
C ALA A 155 2.93 12.54 1.54
N TYR A 156 1.67 12.15 1.78
CA TYR A 156 1.05 10.96 1.21
C TYR A 156 1.07 10.92 -0.34
N PRO A 157 0.76 12.01 -1.07
CA PRO A 157 0.86 12.01 -2.53
C PRO A 157 2.29 11.74 -3.02
N PHE A 158 3.31 12.22 -2.32
CA PHE A 158 4.71 11.93 -2.66
C PHE A 158 5.05 10.47 -2.43
N GLY A 159 4.61 9.90 -1.30
CA GLY A 159 4.78 8.48 -1.01
C GLY A 159 4.15 7.59 -2.08
N VAL A 160 2.93 7.88 -2.49
CA VAL A 160 2.24 7.09 -3.51
C VAL A 160 2.86 7.29 -4.90
N VAL A 161 2.91 8.53 -5.39
CA VAL A 161 3.38 8.83 -6.75
C VAL A 161 4.87 8.52 -6.91
N GLY A 162 5.69 8.86 -5.90
CA GLY A 162 7.12 8.65 -5.92
C GLY A 162 7.47 7.17 -6.11
N VAL A 163 6.85 6.28 -5.34
CA VAL A 163 7.14 4.84 -5.43
C VAL A 163 6.52 4.23 -6.70
N VAL A 164 5.34 4.68 -7.13
CA VAL A 164 4.70 4.28 -8.41
C VAL A 164 5.59 4.62 -9.61
N LEU A 165 6.19 5.82 -9.62
CA LEU A 165 7.13 6.21 -10.67
C LEU A 165 8.44 5.43 -10.54
N PHE A 166 8.92 5.20 -9.33
CA PHE A 166 10.18 4.49 -9.09
C PHE A 166 10.18 3.07 -9.66
N VAL A 167 9.11 2.29 -9.42
CA VAL A 167 9.01 0.91 -9.95
C VAL A 167 8.94 0.85 -11.47
N GLN A 168 8.50 1.93 -12.13
CA GLN A 168 8.49 2.05 -13.59
C GLN A 168 9.82 2.57 -14.15
N LEU A 169 10.46 3.50 -13.43
CA LEU A 169 11.67 4.18 -13.85
C LEU A 169 12.90 3.29 -13.72
N VAL A 170 13.04 2.55 -12.62
CA VAL A 170 14.22 1.72 -12.37
C VAL A 170 14.50 0.72 -13.51
N PRO A 171 13.53 -0.11 -13.94
CA PRO A 171 13.78 -1.04 -15.04
C PRO A 171 14.14 -0.35 -16.36
N LYS A 172 13.52 0.81 -16.65
CA LYS A 172 13.80 1.61 -17.85
C LYS A 172 15.19 2.24 -17.84
N ILE A 173 15.59 2.83 -16.71
CA ILE A 173 16.91 3.44 -16.53
C ILE A 173 18.00 2.37 -16.67
N LEU A 174 17.77 1.21 -16.07
CA LEU A 174 18.68 0.06 -16.17
C LEU A 174 18.60 -0.68 -17.50
N LYS A 175 17.65 -0.34 -18.37
CA LYS A 175 17.40 -1.02 -19.66
C LYS A 175 17.25 -2.53 -19.51
N VAL A 176 16.52 -2.95 -18.48
CA VAL A 176 16.31 -4.37 -18.16
C VAL A 176 15.37 -4.98 -19.18
N ASP A 177 15.73 -6.17 -19.67
CA ASP A 177 14.81 -7.02 -20.41
C ASP A 177 13.83 -7.66 -19.43
N MET A 178 12.61 -7.12 -19.39
CA MET A 178 11.58 -7.54 -18.44
C MET A 178 11.10 -8.97 -18.70
N ALA A 179 11.14 -9.45 -19.95
CA ALA A 179 10.74 -10.82 -20.28
C ALA A 179 11.79 -11.81 -19.75
N ALA A 180 13.07 -11.52 -20.01
CA ALA A 180 14.17 -12.34 -19.49
C ALA A 180 14.23 -12.30 -17.95
N GLU A 181 13.98 -11.16 -17.31
CA GLU A 181 13.94 -11.06 -15.85
C GLU A 181 12.77 -11.87 -15.26
N ARG A 182 11.59 -11.84 -15.90
CA ARG A 182 10.44 -12.67 -15.49
C ARG A 182 10.75 -14.14 -15.59
N GLU A 183 11.31 -14.60 -16.70
CA GLU A 183 11.70 -16.00 -16.88
C GLU A 183 12.70 -16.46 -15.82
N ARG A 184 13.72 -15.63 -15.52
CA ARG A 184 14.68 -15.90 -14.44
C ARG A 184 14.02 -15.93 -13.06
N PHE A 185 13.08 -15.03 -12.83
CA PHE A 185 12.35 -14.95 -11.56
C PHE A 185 11.49 -16.19 -11.33
N GLU A 186 10.77 -16.63 -12.35
CA GLU A 186 9.94 -17.85 -12.33
C GLU A 186 10.81 -19.10 -12.16
N ALA A 187 11.92 -19.20 -12.92
CA ALA A 187 12.86 -20.30 -12.80
C ALA A 187 13.50 -20.38 -11.40
N ALA A 188 13.85 -19.23 -10.81
CA ALA A 188 14.39 -19.15 -9.46
C ALA A 188 13.35 -19.46 -8.37
N ALA A 189 12.06 -19.22 -8.64
CA ALA A 189 10.96 -19.64 -7.76
C ALA A 189 10.74 -21.16 -7.78
N GLY A 190 11.38 -21.87 -8.72
CA GLY A 190 11.80 -23.27 -8.66
C GLY A 190 10.70 -24.31 -8.53
N VAL A 191 9.45 -23.98 -8.85
CA VAL A 191 8.32 -24.86 -8.60
C VAL A 191 7.24 -24.61 -9.64
N GLU A 192 6.90 -25.66 -10.40
CA GLU A 192 5.53 -25.84 -10.87
C GLU A 192 4.65 -25.58 -9.65
N VAL A 193 3.98 -24.42 -9.58
CA VAL A 193 2.73 -24.40 -8.81
C VAL A 193 2.02 -25.62 -9.35
N GLU A 194 1.82 -26.66 -8.54
CA GLU A 194 0.95 -27.75 -8.97
C GLU A 194 -0.33 -27.00 -9.33
N GLU A 195 -0.55 -26.77 -10.64
CA GLU A 195 -1.89 -26.64 -11.14
C GLU A 195 -2.54 -27.87 -10.55
N TYR A 196 -3.45 -27.65 -9.61
CA TYR A 196 -4.10 -28.72 -8.91
C TYR A 196 -4.76 -29.58 -9.99
N HIS A 197 -4.04 -30.60 -10.44
CA HIS A 197 -4.55 -31.60 -11.33
C HIS A 197 -5.50 -32.38 -10.46
N LYS A 198 -6.80 -32.32 -10.79
CA LYS A 198 -7.87 -33.13 -10.18
C LYS A 198 -7.35 -34.55 -9.97
N THR A 199 -6.79 -34.82 -8.80
CA THR A 199 -6.44 -36.16 -8.39
C THR A 199 -7.79 -36.78 -8.08
N LYS A 200 -8.04 -37.91 -8.74
CA LYS A 200 -9.36 -38.51 -8.98
C LYS A 200 -10.16 -38.93 -7.73
N LYS A 201 -9.77 -38.49 -6.53
CA LYS A 201 -10.39 -38.80 -5.23
C LYS A 201 -10.15 -37.68 -4.22
N GLU A 202 -10.90 -36.58 -4.34
CA GLU A 202 -11.48 -35.81 -3.24
C GLU A 202 -12.33 -34.71 -3.87
N GLU A 203 -13.65 -34.91 -3.94
CA GLU A 203 -14.55 -33.80 -4.28
C GLU A 203 -14.49 -32.80 -3.12
N LEU A 204 -13.60 -31.82 -3.24
CA LEU A 204 -13.60 -30.66 -2.36
C LEU A 204 -14.99 -30.02 -2.43
N PHE A 205 -15.55 -29.70 -1.28
CA PHE A 205 -16.76 -28.91 -1.15
C PHE A 205 -16.41 -27.45 -1.42
N TYR A 206 -16.97 -26.91 -2.51
CA TYR A 206 -16.91 -25.49 -2.84
C TYR A 206 -18.20 -24.84 -2.33
N ALA A 207 -18.05 -23.90 -1.38
CA ALA A 207 -19.20 -23.16 -0.86
C ALA A 207 -19.82 -22.23 -1.93
N ASP A 208 -19.01 -21.74 -2.86
CA ASP A 208 -19.41 -21.02 -4.05
C ASP A 208 -18.39 -21.25 -5.18
N SER A 209 -18.76 -20.93 -6.43
CA SER A 209 -17.91 -21.19 -7.59
C SER A 209 -16.76 -20.20 -7.77
N MET A 210 -16.93 -18.95 -7.33
CA MET A 210 -15.96 -17.88 -7.56
C MET A 210 -14.94 -17.73 -6.41
N GLY A 211 -15.24 -18.30 -5.24
CA GLY A 211 -14.46 -18.18 -4.02
C GLY A 211 -14.78 -16.95 -3.17
N PHE A 212 -16.01 -16.41 -3.25
CA PHE A 212 -16.45 -15.34 -2.35
C PHE A 212 -16.56 -15.78 -0.89
N PHE A 213 -16.88 -17.05 -0.64
CA PHE A 213 -16.87 -17.63 0.71
C PHE A 213 -15.47 -17.57 1.34
N PRO A 214 -14.41 -18.16 0.74
CA PRO A 214 -13.08 -18.06 1.32
C PRO A 214 -12.53 -16.62 1.35
N PHE A 215 -12.87 -15.79 0.36
CA PHE A 215 -12.50 -14.37 0.40
C PHE A 215 -13.12 -13.65 1.60
N SER A 216 -14.41 -13.85 1.85
CA SER A 216 -15.12 -13.28 3.00
C SER A 216 -14.60 -13.84 4.33
N LEU A 217 -14.25 -15.13 4.37
CA LEU A 217 -13.63 -15.78 5.52
C LEU A 217 -12.27 -15.14 5.84
N ALA A 218 -11.46 -14.86 4.81
CA ALA A 218 -10.17 -14.17 4.96
C ALA A 218 -10.34 -12.76 5.52
N ILE A 219 -11.31 -12.01 5.02
CA ILE A 219 -11.63 -10.67 5.53
C ILE A 219 -12.08 -10.73 6.99
N ALA A 220 -13.02 -11.62 7.32
CA ALA A 220 -13.53 -11.76 8.68
C ALA A 220 -12.41 -12.13 9.66
N PHE A 221 -11.60 -13.15 9.33
CA PHE A 221 -10.45 -13.54 10.13
C PHE A 221 -9.38 -12.44 10.19
N GLY A 222 -9.14 -11.77 9.07
CA GLY A 222 -8.22 -10.66 8.96
C GLY A 222 -8.59 -9.47 9.85
N ILE A 223 -9.87 -9.14 9.96
CA ILE A 223 -10.37 -8.10 10.89
C ILE A 223 -10.18 -8.54 12.34
N ILE A 224 -10.38 -9.82 12.66
CA ILE A 224 -10.08 -10.34 14.00
C ILE A 224 -8.58 -10.15 14.30
N LEU A 225 -7.69 -10.53 13.38
CA LEU A 225 -6.25 -10.31 13.52
C LEU A 225 -5.88 -8.83 13.61
N ALA A 226 -6.56 -7.97 12.87
CA ALA A 226 -6.33 -6.52 12.87
C ALA A 226 -6.58 -5.89 14.24
N LYS A 227 -7.54 -6.43 15.00
CA LYS A 227 -7.90 -5.97 16.35
C LYS A 227 -7.04 -6.55 17.47
N ILE A 228 -6.09 -7.45 17.15
CA ILE A 228 -5.13 -7.93 18.14
C ILE A 228 -4.14 -6.80 18.41
N GLU A 229 -4.31 -6.17 19.55
CA GLU A 229 -3.44 -5.13 20.07
C GLU A 229 -2.28 -5.76 20.85
N ILE A 230 -1.06 -5.50 20.39
CA ILE A 230 0.18 -5.95 21.02
C ILE A 230 0.79 -4.73 21.70
N PRO A 231 0.83 -4.70 23.05
CA PRO A 231 1.49 -3.62 23.76
C PRO A 231 3.00 -3.68 23.50
N LEU A 232 3.56 -2.53 23.16
CA LEU A 232 4.98 -2.35 22.89
C LEU A 232 5.66 -1.61 24.06
N PRO A 233 7.00 -1.74 24.20
CA PRO A 233 7.75 -0.96 25.18
C PRO A 233 7.50 0.54 25.01
N GLY A 234 7.30 1.26 26.12
CA GLY A 234 7.06 2.71 26.11
C GLY A 234 5.58 3.12 26.06
N GLY A 235 4.64 2.18 26.19
CA GLY A 235 3.20 2.49 26.27
C GLY A 235 2.48 2.49 24.93
N ALA A 236 3.21 2.33 23.82
CA ALA A 236 2.64 2.22 22.48
C ALA A 236 1.87 0.92 22.28
N VAL A 237 0.88 0.95 21.39
CA VAL A 237 0.14 -0.24 20.97
C VAL A 237 0.35 -0.49 19.48
N PHE A 238 0.72 -1.71 19.13
CA PHE A 238 0.75 -2.16 17.74
C PHE A 238 -0.48 -2.99 17.41
N ALA A 239 -1.15 -2.61 16.33
CA ALA A 239 -2.15 -3.44 15.67
C ALA A 239 -1.78 -3.59 14.19
N LEU A 240 -2.07 -4.75 13.62
CA LEU A 240 -1.86 -5.01 12.19
C LEU A 240 -2.72 -4.08 11.31
N GLY A 241 -3.83 -3.57 11.87
CA GLY A 241 -4.76 -2.70 11.16
C GLY A 241 -5.52 -3.41 10.04
N THR A 242 -6.44 -2.68 9.43
CA THR A 242 -7.31 -3.16 8.33
C THR A 242 -6.56 -3.52 7.04
N SER A 243 -5.24 -3.22 6.98
CA SER A 243 -4.36 -3.64 5.90
C SER A 243 -3.54 -4.89 6.23
N GLY A 244 -2.91 -4.97 7.41
CA GLY A 244 -2.01 -6.06 7.76
C GLY A 244 -2.74 -7.37 8.09
N GLY A 245 -3.84 -7.30 8.84
CA GLY A 245 -4.59 -8.49 9.27
C GLY A 245 -5.19 -9.25 8.08
N PRO A 246 -5.94 -8.60 7.19
CA PRO A 246 -6.51 -9.22 5.99
C PRO A 246 -5.45 -9.70 4.98
N LEU A 247 -4.31 -9.02 4.87
CA LEU A 247 -3.16 -9.51 4.09
C LEU A 247 -2.66 -10.86 4.64
N ILE A 248 -2.41 -10.95 5.95
CA ILE A 248 -1.93 -12.18 6.59
C ILE A 248 -2.97 -13.31 6.49
N ALA A 249 -4.24 -13.01 6.71
CA ALA A 249 -5.32 -13.97 6.54
C ALA A 249 -5.37 -14.52 5.10
N GLY A 250 -5.28 -13.63 4.11
CA GLY A 250 -5.20 -14.01 2.69
C GLY A 250 -3.97 -14.86 2.38
N LEU A 251 -2.79 -14.52 2.93
CA LEU A 251 -1.56 -15.31 2.76
C LEU A 251 -1.72 -16.73 3.29
N ILE A 252 -2.28 -16.87 4.50
CA ILE A 252 -2.48 -18.17 5.16
C ILE A 252 -3.47 -19.01 4.36
N LEU A 253 -4.64 -18.47 4.04
CA LEU A 253 -5.68 -19.21 3.30
C LEU A 253 -5.24 -19.54 1.88
N GLY A 254 -4.58 -18.60 1.19
CA GLY A 254 -4.00 -18.83 -0.13
C GLY A 254 -2.90 -19.88 -0.13
N HIS A 255 -2.11 -19.98 0.95
CA HIS A 255 -1.09 -21.01 1.09
C HIS A 255 -1.68 -22.42 1.26
N PHE A 256 -2.68 -22.58 2.12
CA PHE A 256 -3.26 -23.89 2.40
C PHE A 256 -4.18 -24.38 1.27
N GLY A 257 -4.95 -23.49 0.64
CA GLY A 257 -5.87 -23.82 -0.45
C GLY A 257 -7.11 -24.65 -0.04
N HIS A 258 -7.05 -25.46 1.00
CA HIS A 258 -8.20 -26.20 1.53
C HIS A 258 -8.05 -26.51 3.03
N PHE A 259 -9.17 -26.74 3.71
CA PHE A 259 -9.23 -27.29 5.07
C PHE A 259 -10.03 -28.58 5.08
N GLY A 260 -9.34 -29.72 5.16
CA GLY A 260 -9.98 -31.02 4.96
C GLY A 260 -10.64 -31.06 3.58
N ARG A 261 -11.96 -31.26 3.54
CA ARG A 261 -12.76 -31.25 2.30
C ARG A 261 -13.24 -29.87 1.87
N LEU A 262 -13.13 -28.83 2.69
CA LEU A 262 -13.60 -27.49 2.34
C LEU A 262 -12.54 -26.77 1.50
N SER A 263 -12.90 -26.36 0.28
CA SER A 263 -12.02 -25.52 -0.53
C SER A 263 -11.96 -24.11 0.05
N VAL A 264 -10.76 -23.55 0.15
CA VAL A 264 -10.54 -22.12 0.44
C VAL A 264 -9.82 -21.39 -0.69
N GLN A 265 -9.95 -21.92 -1.91
CA GLN A 265 -9.43 -21.28 -3.12
C GLN A 265 -10.38 -20.19 -3.63
N VAL A 266 -9.78 -19.15 -4.19
CA VAL A 266 -10.49 -18.08 -4.90
C VAL A 266 -10.01 -18.10 -6.34
N GLU A 267 -10.91 -17.93 -7.30
CA GLU A 267 -10.51 -17.84 -8.70
C GLU A 267 -9.56 -16.66 -8.93
N LYS A 268 -8.47 -16.90 -9.68
CA LYS A 268 -7.43 -15.89 -9.91
C LYS A 268 -8.00 -14.60 -10.50
N HIS A 269 -8.88 -14.70 -11.49
CA HIS A 269 -9.50 -13.54 -12.13
C HIS A 269 -10.36 -12.72 -11.16
N VAL A 270 -11.03 -13.39 -10.21
CA VAL A 270 -11.82 -12.72 -9.16
C VAL A 270 -10.89 -11.95 -8.22
N LEU A 271 -9.76 -12.54 -7.82
CA LEU A 271 -8.73 -11.87 -7.01
C LEU A 271 -8.13 -10.66 -7.74
N GLU A 272 -7.79 -10.80 -9.03
CA GLU A 272 -7.27 -9.68 -9.84
C GLU A 272 -8.29 -8.54 -9.94
N CYS A 273 -9.58 -8.87 -10.17
CA CYS A 273 -10.66 -7.90 -10.24
C CYS A 273 -10.85 -7.17 -8.89
N LEU A 274 -10.95 -7.91 -7.79
CA LEU A 274 -11.11 -7.35 -6.44
C LEU A 274 -9.88 -6.53 -6.02
N ARG A 275 -8.69 -6.91 -6.48
CA ARG A 275 -7.46 -6.14 -6.29
C ARG A 275 -7.56 -4.78 -6.98
N GLU A 276 -7.78 -4.74 -8.30
CA GLU A 276 -7.81 -3.46 -9.04
C GLU A 276 -8.95 -2.56 -8.57
N PHE A 277 -10.14 -3.14 -8.37
CA PHE A 277 -11.30 -2.39 -7.86
C PHE A 277 -11.07 -1.88 -6.44
N GLY A 278 -10.52 -2.73 -5.56
CA GLY A 278 -10.18 -2.34 -4.20
C GLY A 278 -9.14 -1.21 -4.15
N LEU A 279 -8.09 -1.31 -4.98
CA LEU A 279 -7.06 -0.27 -5.06
C LEU A 279 -7.64 1.07 -5.50
N ALA A 280 -8.56 1.07 -6.48
CA ALA A 280 -9.23 2.27 -6.94
C ALA A 280 -10.05 2.95 -5.85
N LEU A 281 -10.88 2.20 -5.11
CA LEU A 281 -11.68 2.74 -4.01
C LEU A 281 -10.81 3.24 -2.84
N PHE A 282 -9.73 2.53 -2.53
CA PHE A 282 -8.77 2.95 -1.52
C PHE A 282 -8.12 4.30 -1.87
N LEU A 283 -7.56 4.40 -3.09
CA LEU A 283 -6.91 5.61 -3.58
C LEU A 283 -7.86 6.80 -3.68
N LEU A 284 -9.12 6.53 -4.02
CA LEU A 284 -10.17 7.52 -4.08
C LEU A 284 -10.46 8.13 -2.70
N GLY A 285 -10.69 7.30 -1.69
CA GLY A 285 -10.94 7.79 -0.33
C GLY A 285 -9.71 8.45 0.29
N ALA A 286 -8.53 7.87 0.08
CA ALA A 286 -7.26 8.43 0.58
C ALA A 286 -6.95 9.79 -0.08
N GLY A 287 -7.17 9.92 -1.40
CA GLY A 287 -6.97 11.17 -2.11
C GLY A 287 -7.95 12.25 -1.66
N ALA A 288 -9.25 11.95 -1.55
CA ALA A 288 -10.26 12.90 -1.09
C ALA A 288 -9.93 13.45 0.31
N GLN A 289 -9.52 12.57 1.23
CA GLN A 289 -9.09 12.98 2.57
C GLN A 289 -7.82 13.85 2.52
N ALA A 290 -6.81 13.47 1.74
CA ALA A 290 -5.58 14.25 1.61
C ALA A 290 -5.79 15.62 0.94
N GLY A 291 -6.83 15.74 0.09
CA GLY A 291 -7.25 17.00 -0.52
C GLY A 291 -7.91 17.96 0.47
N ALA A 292 -8.63 17.44 1.46
CA ALA A 292 -9.27 18.25 2.49
C ALA A 292 -8.21 18.98 3.33
N GLY A 293 -8.23 20.31 3.31
CA GLY A 293 -7.25 21.15 4.02
C GLY A 293 -5.93 21.38 3.28
N PHE A 294 -5.72 20.78 2.11
CA PHE A 294 -4.44 20.86 1.37
C PHE A 294 -3.96 22.30 1.12
N VAL A 295 -4.88 23.20 0.74
CA VAL A 295 -4.55 24.58 0.40
C VAL A 295 -4.35 25.45 1.63
N GLU A 296 -5.11 25.21 2.70
CA GLU A 296 -4.93 25.85 4.00
C GLU A 296 -3.52 25.56 4.53
N ILE A 297 -3.12 24.30 4.49
CA ILE A 297 -1.79 23.85 4.91
C ILE A 297 -0.69 24.49 4.06
N LEU A 298 -0.86 24.52 2.73
CA LEU A 298 0.10 25.15 1.81
C LEU A 298 0.25 26.65 2.09
N LYS A 299 -0.85 27.35 2.44
CA LYS A 299 -0.82 28.77 2.80
C LYS A 299 -0.14 29.02 4.14
N GLU A 300 -0.35 28.14 5.10
CA GLU A 300 0.17 28.29 6.47
C GLU A 300 1.65 27.90 6.58
N HIS A 301 2.04 26.79 5.96
CA HIS A 301 3.36 26.19 6.14
C HIS A 301 4.27 26.27 4.90
N GLY A 302 3.73 26.71 3.76
CA GLY A 302 4.47 26.96 2.53
C GLY A 302 4.88 25.71 1.76
N VAL A 303 5.55 25.94 0.62
CA VAL A 303 5.98 24.90 -0.32
C VAL A 303 7.10 24.01 0.26
N LEU A 304 7.78 24.44 1.31
CA LEU A 304 8.91 23.70 1.89
C LEU A 304 8.49 22.35 2.49
N LEU A 305 7.28 22.23 3.04
CA LEU A 305 6.80 20.93 3.53
C LEU A 305 6.66 19.90 2.40
N PHE A 306 6.31 20.34 1.18
CA PHE A 306 6.25 19.44 0.02
C PHE A 306 7.63 18.90 -0.34
N LEU A 307 8.66 19.75 -0.24
CA LEU A 307 10.05 19.32 -0.44
C LEU A 307 10.47 18.30 0.63
N TYR A 308 10.16 18.54 1.90
CA TYR A 308 10.52 17.59 2.96
C TYR A 308 9.74 16.28 2.84
N GLY A 309 8.46 16.31 2.48
CA GLY A 309 7.68 15.12 2.17
C GLY A 309 8.31 14.31 1.04
N ALA A 310 8.71 14.98 -0.05
CA ALA A 310 9.43 14.35 -1.15
C ALA A 310 10.77 13.74 -0.69
N LEU A 311 11.55 14.44 0.16
CA LEU A 311 12.80 13.90 0.71
C LEU A 311 12.55 12.67 1.59
N MET A 312 11.53 12.71 2.44
CA MET A 312 11.11 11.59 3.28
C MET A 312 10.58 10.40 2.48
N THR A 313 10.19 10.58 1.22
CA THR A 313 9.91 9.48 0.30
C THR A 313 11.17 8.99 -0.42
N LEU A 314 11.92 9.91 -1.03
CA LEU A 314 13.02 9.57 -1.94
C LEU A 314 14.21 8.95 -1.20
N ILE A 315 14.60 9.50 -0.06
CA ILE A 315 15.77 9.05 0.70
C ILE A 315 15.64 7.58 1.13
N PRO A 316 14.60 7.17 1.89
CA PRO A 316 14.47 5.78 2.30
C PRO A 316 14.29 4.82 1.12
N MET A 317 13.59 5.25 0.07
CA MET A 317 13.41 4.46 -1.14
C MET A 317 14.74 4.18 -1.87
N PHE A 318 15.57 5.20 -2.08
CA PHE A 318 16.87 5.02 -2.72
C PHE A 318 17.84 4.24 -1.83
N ILE A 319 17.89 4.52 -0.53
CA ILE A 319 18.74 3.77 0.42
C ILE A 319 18.35 2.29 0.42
N GLY A 320 17.06 1.99 0.54
CA GLY A 320 16.56 0.62 0.49
C GLY A 320 16.91 -0.07 -0.83
N TYR A 321 16.73 0.63 -1.96
CA TYR A 321 17.01 0.08 -3.28
C TYR A 321 18.50 -0.25 -3.46
N PHE A 322 19.38 0.69 -3.15
CA PHE A 322 20.82 0.45 -3.28
C PHE A 322 21.29 -0.62 -2.31
N PHE A 323 20.74 -0.69 -1.10
CA PHE A 323 21.05 -1.75 -0.15
C PHE A 323 20.60 -3.13 -0.67
N ALA A 324 19.37 -3.24 -1.20
CA ALA A 324 18.85 -4.46 -1.79
C ALA A 324 19.73 -5.00 -2.93
N VAL A 325 20.17 -4.12 -3.82
CA VAL A 325 20.96 -4.50 -5.00
C VAL A 325 22.44 -4.75 -4.66
N LYS A 326 23.06 -3.86 -3.86
CA LYS A 326 24.51 -3.87 -3.64
C LYS A 326 24.95 -4.73 -2.46
N VAL A 327 24.11 -4.86 -1.44
CA VAL A 327 24.47 -5.59 -0.20
C VAL A 327 23.76 -6.94 -0.15
N LEU A 328 22.47 -6.97 -0.47
CA LEU A 328 21.67 -8.20 -0.40
C LEU A 328 21.63 -8.98 -1.71
N HIS A 329 22.13 -8.39 -2.81
CA HIS A 329 22.19 -9.00 -4.14
C HIS A 329 20.84 -9.59 -4.61
N LEU A 330 19.74 -8.94 -4.25
CA LEU A 330 18.42 -9.36 -4.69
C LEU A 330 18.22 -9.10 -6.19
N ASN A 331 17.46 -9.99 -6.85
CA ASN A 331 17.00 -9.74 -8.23
C ASN A 331 16.06 -8.53 -8.28
N LEU A 332 15.76 -8.05 -9.48
CA LEU A 332 15.02 -6.80 -9.65
C LEU A 332 13.61 -6.88 -9.06
N PHE A 333 12.91 -7.99 -9.28
CA PHE A 333 11.51 -8.16 -8.86
C PHE A 333 11.37 -8.26 -7.34
N ASN A 334 12.27 -9.01 -6.68
CA ASN A 334 12.34 -9.03 -5.22
C ASN A 334 12.73 -7.66 -4.67
N THR A 335 13.69 -6.98 -5.30
CA THR A 335 14.09 -5.63 -4.90
C THR A 335 12.90 -4.67 -4.96
N LEU A 336 12.24 -4.54 -6.10
CA LEU A 336 11.13 -3.60 -6.27
C LEU A 336 9.92 -3.99 -5.41
N GLY A 337 9.61 -5.29 -5.29
CA GLY A 337 8.56 -5.78 -4.41
C GLY A 337 8.83 -5.45 -2.94
N SER A 338 10.06 -5.65 -2.48
CA SER A 338 10.48 -5.26 -1.13
C SER A 338 10.47 -3.75 -0.92
N ILE A 339 10.77 -2.93 -1.93
CA ILE A 339 10.63 -1.47 -1.82
C ILE A 339 9.17 -1.06 -1.68
N CYS A 340 8.26 -1.65 -2.46
CA CYS A 340 6.82 -1.43 -2.27
C CYS A 340 6.38 -1.82 -0.85
N GLY A 341 6.86 -2.95 -0.33
CA GLY A 341 6.52 -3.40 1.03
C GLY A 341 7.14 -2.54 2.13
N GLY A 342 8.41 -2.17 1.98
CA GLY A 342 9.16 -1.33 2.94
C GLY A 342 8.62 0.10 3.03
N MET A 343 8.22 0.66 1.88
CA MET A 343 7.52 1.95 1.81
C MET A 343 6.03 1.82 2.11
N THR A 344 5.52 0.62 2.44
CA THR A 344 4.11 0.28 2.68
C THR A 344 3.13 0.72 1.57
N SER A 345 3.64 0.88 0.33
CA SER A 345 2.92 1.48 -0.79
C SER A 345 2.18 0.42 -1.60
N THR A 346 0.93 0.16 -1.21
CA THR A 346 -0.02 -0.69 -1.94
C THR A 346 -0.22 -0.28 -3.41
N PRO A 347 -0.29 1.02 -3.78
CA PRO A 347 -0.51 1.42 -5.17
C PRO A 347 0.71 1.16 -6.06
N ALA A 348 1.91 1.30 -5.49
CA ALA A 348 3.14 0.98 -6.19
C ALA A 348 3.25 -0.52 -6.45
N LEU A 349 2.78 -1.38 -5.54
CA LEU A 349 2.67 -2.82 -5.80
C LEU A 349 1.75 -3.10 -7.01
N GLY A 350 0.56 -2.48 -7.06
CA GLY A 350 -0.34 -2.65 -8.21
C GLY A 350 0.33 -2.25 -9.53
N THR A 351 1.06 -1.13 -9.53
CA THR A 351 1.85 -0.69 -10.69
C THR A 351 2.97 -1.68 -11.01
N LEU A 352 3.69 -2.18 -10.01
CA LEU A 352 4.79 -3.13 -10.19
C LEU A 352 4.29 -4.45 -10.80
N ILE A 353 3.15 -4.98 -10.34
CA ILE A 353 2.54 -6.19 -10.91
C ILE A 353 2.26 -5.99 -12.41
N ARG A 354 1.71 -4.85 -12.79
CA ARG A 354 1.45 -4.51 -14.19
C ARG A 354 2.74 -4.36 -15.00
N VAL A 355 3.76 -3.70 -14.47
CA VAL A 355 5.06 -3.50 -15.14
C VAL A 355 5.83 -4.80 -15.28
N ALA A 356 5.79 -5.65 -14.25
CA ALA A 356 6.42 -6.96 -14.23
C ALA A 356 5.62 -8.01 -15.01
N GLU A 357 4.34 -7.74 -15.30
CA GLU A 357 3.30 -8.66 -15.81
C GLU A 357 3.32 -10.04 -15.12
N THR A 358 3.55 -10.03 -13.81
CA THR A 358 3.46 -11.20 -12.96
C THR A 358 3.08 -10.77 -11.55
N ASP A 359 2.19 -11.52 -10.91
CA ASP A 359 1.75 -11.22 -9.56
C ASP A 359 2.76 -11.68 -8.50
N ASP A 360 3.77 -12.46 -8.89
CA ASP A 360 4.69 -13.09 -7.95
C ASP A 360 5.56 -12.10 -7.18
N VAL A 361 5.72 -10.89 -7.73
CA VAL A 361 6.37 -9.74 -7.08
C VAL A 361 5.69 -9.36 -5.75
N ALA A 362 4.41 -9.72 -5.60
CA ALA A 362 3.66 -9.52 -4.36
C ALA A 362 4.22 -10.33 -3.18
N SER A 363 4.96 -11.41 -3.43
CA SER A 363 5.56 -12.21 -2.36
C SER A 363 6.62 -11.45 -1.56
N ALA A 364 7.50 -10.69 -2.24
CA ALA A 364 8.51 -9.85 -1.59
C ALA A 364 7.89 -8.66 -0.85
N TYR A 365 6.83 -8.07 -1.43
CA TYR A 365 5.99 -7.07 -0.76
C TYR A 365 5.42 -7.63 0.55
N ALA A 366 4.74 -8.77 0.48
CA ALA A 366 4.08 -9.41 1.62
C ALA A 366 5.07 -9.77 2.74
N ALA A 367 6.33 -10.05 2.40
CA ALA A 367 7.38 -10.34 3.37
C ALA A 367 7.92 -9.09 4.07
N THR A 368 8.04 -7.99 3.34
CA THR A 368 8.66 -6.76 3.85
C THR A 368 7.64 -5.90 4.60
N TYR A 369 6.37 -5.94 4.16
CA TYR A 369 5.31 -5.06 4.63
C TYR A 369 5.00 -5.14 6.14
N PRO A 370 4.81 -6.33 6.77
CA PRO A 370 4.51 -6.39 8.20
C PRO A 370 5.66 -5.85 9.07
N ILE A 371 6.91 -6.07 8.64
CA ILE A 371 8.10 -5.58 9.34
C ILE A 371 8.17 -4.06 9.28
N ALA A 372 7.88 -3.49 8.11
CA ALA A 372 7.80 -2.05 7.94
C ALA A 372 6.68 -1.43 8.80
N LEU A 373 5.50 -2.07 8.87
CA LEU A 373 4.39 -1.61 9.73
C LEU A 373 4.76 -1.55 11.22
N VAL A 374 5.37 -2.60 11.76
CA VAL A 374 5.82 -2.59 13.17
C VAL A 374 6.88 -1.51 13.38
N SER A 375 7.84 -1.44 12.45
CA SER A 375 8.97 -0.51 12.56
C SER A 375 8.52 0.95 12.52
N VAL A 376 7.54 1.29 11.67
CA VAL A 376 7.07 2.67 11.51
C VAL A 376 6.21 3.11 12.69
N VAL A 377 5.42 2.21 13.29
CA VAL A 377 4.70 2.48 14.55
C VAL A 377 5.69 2.84 15.66
N LEU A 378 6.73 2.01 15.84
CA LEU A 378 7.79 2.25 16.83
C LEU A 378 8.54 3.55 16.56
N ALA A 379 8.92 3.81 15.31
CA ALA A 379 9.62 5.04 14.93
C ALA A 379 8.76 6.28 15.18
N SER A 380 7.47 6.23 14.86
CA SER A 380 6.54 7.35 15.05
C SER A 380 6.35 7.68 16.53
N GLN A 381 6.20 6.66 17.37
CA GLN A 381 6.11 6.80 18.83
C GLN A 381 7.40 7.36 19.42
N PHE A 382 8.55 6.80 19.03
CA PHE A 382 9.83 7.29 19.53
C PHE A 382 10.07 8.75 19.16
N ILE A 383 9.82 9.13 17.91
CA ILE A 383 10.00 10.52 17.49
C ILE A 383 8.95 11.42 18.18
N GLY A 384 7.68 11.05 18.17
CA GLY A 384 6.61 11.87 18.74
C GLY A 384 6.72 12.12 20.25
N ILE A 385 7.26 11.17 21.02
CA ILE A 385 7.40 11.29 22.48
C ILE A 385 8.69 12.01 22.88
N PHE A 386 9.81 11.75 22.18
CA PHE A 386 11.15 12.15 22.65
C PHE A 386 11.76 13.35 21.93
N LEU A 387 11.14 13.86 20.86
CA LEU A 387 11.62 15.02 20.09
C LEU A 387 10.61 16.15 20.13
#